data_AF-A0A939C995-F1
#
_entry.id   AF-A0A939C995-F1
#
_cell.length_a   1.000
_cell.length_b   1.000
_cell.length_c   1.000
_cell.angle_alpha   90.00
_cell.angle_beta   90.00
_cell.angle_gamma   90.00
#
_symmetry.space_group_name_H-M   'P 1'
#
loop_
_entity.id
_entity.type
_entity.pdbx_description
1 polymer ?
#
loop_
_entity_poly.entity_id
_entity_poly.type
_entity_poly.pdbx_seq_one_letter_code
_entity_poly.pdbx_strand_id
1 'polypeptide(L)' 'MDNPKLKQQVDSRRTFAIISHPDAGKTTITEQLLLFGGAIRQAGTVKGKKTGNFAKSDWMEIEKQRGISVTSSVMQF' A
#
# COMPACT_ATOMS: atom_id res chain seq x y z
N MET A 1 -9.00 18.77 30.24
CA MET A 1 -9.54 18.00 29.10
C MET A 1 -8.58 16.86 28.76
N ASP A 2 -8.46 15.88 29.65
CA ASP A 2 -7.63 14.69 29.39
C ASP A 2 -8.57 13.50 29.24
N ASN A 3 -8.81 13.12 27.98
CA ASN A 3 -9.51 11.88 27.69
C ASN A 3 -8.45 10.79 27.49
N PRO A 4 -8.17 9.94 28.51
CA PRO A 4 -7.12 8.93 28.42
C PRO A 4 -7.37 7.92 27.30
N LYS A 5 -8.64 7.67 26.94
CA LYS A 5 -8.98 6.83 25.77
C LYS A 5 -8.58 7.49 24.46
N LEU A 6 -8.76 8.81 24.34
CA LEU A 6 -8.32 9.55 23.15
C LEU A 6 -6.80 9.49 23.00
N LYS A 7 -6.07 9.74 24.09
CA LYS A 7 -4.60 9.69 24.08
C LYS A 7 -4.09 8.31 23.66
N GLN A 8 -4.63 7.24 24.26
CA GLN A 8 -4.26 5.86 23.92
C GLN A 8 -4.51 5.53 22.43
N GLN A 9 -5.62 6.02 21.85
CA GLN A 9 -5.95 5.81 20.45
C GLN A 9 -5.06 6.62 19.50
N VAL A 10 -4.59 7.80 19.91
CA VAL A 10 -3.64 8.60 19.12
C VAL A 10 -2.26 7.95 19.14
N ASP A 11 -1.80 7.51 20.31
CA ASP A 11 -0.48 6.93 20.51
C ASP A 11 -0.30 5.57 19.78
N SER A 12 -1.39 4.87 19.44
CA SER A 12 -1.34 3.62 18.67
C SER A 12 -1.31 3.82 17.15
N ARG A 13 -1.74 4.96 16.62
CA ARG A 13 -1.80 5.20 15.16
C ARG A 13 -0.41 5.52 14.59
N ARG A 14 -0.12 5.02 13.40
CA ARG A 14 1.08 5.36 12.62
C ARG A 14 0.67 5.74 11.20
N THR A 15 0.88 7.00 10.84
CA THR A 15 0.63 7.52 9.47
C THR A 15 1.96 7.81 8.82
N PHE A 16 2.22 7.21 7.66
CA PHE A 16 3.48 7.37 6.93
C PHE A 16 3.24 7.32 5.42
N ALA A 17 4.24 7.73 4.65
CA ALA A 17 4.22 7.70 3.19
C ALA A 17 5.51 7.06 2.65
N ILE A 18 5.43 6.42 1.48
CA ILE A 18 6.56 5.80 0.80
C ILE A 18 6.96 6.66 -0.40
N ILE A 19 8.11 7.32 -0.31
CA ILE A 19 8.66 8.22 -1.35
C ILE A 19 9.99 7.65 -1.85
N SER A 20 10.24 7.76 -3.16
CA SER A 20 11.33 7.10 -3.89
C SER A 20 11.32 7.57 -5.36
N HIS A 21 12.37 7.22 -6.10
CA HIS A 21 12.42 7.38 -7.56
C HIS A 21 11.38 6.49 -8.28
N PRO A 22 10.94 6.85 -9.50
CA PRO A 22 10.17 5.94 -10.37
C PRO A 22 10.86 4.57 -10.49
N ASP A 23 10.06 3.50 -10.60
CA ASP A 23 10.51 2.11 -10.70
C ASP A 23 11.35 1.55 -9.54
N ALA A 24 11.55 2.29 -8.44
CA ALA A 24 12.31 1.82 -7.27
C ALA A 24 11.58 0.76 -6.41
N GLY A 25 10.38 0.35 -6.80
CA GLY A 25 9.65 -0.74 -6.13
C GLY A 25 8.71 -0.32 -5.00
N LYS A 26 8.24 0.94 -4.95
CA LYS A 26 7.24 1.41 -3.96
C LYS A 26 6.03 0.47 -3.87
N THR A 27 5.48 0.11 -5.02
CA THR A 27 4.28 -0.72 -5.10
C THR A 27 4.54 -2.12 -4.54
N THR A 28 5.73 -2.67 -4.79
CA THR A 28 6.13 -3.98 -4.24
C THR A 28 6.22 -3.95 -2.71
N ILE A 29 6.85 -2.92 -2.13
CA ILE A 29 6.95 -2.83 -0.66
C ILE A 29 5.58 -2.56 -0.01
N THR A 30 4.71 -1.78 -0.68
CA THR A 30 3.34 -1.53 -0.23
C THR A 30 2.53 -2.83 -0.17
N GLU A 31 2.59 -3.68 -1.19
CA GLU A 31 1.90 -4.99 -1.21
C GLU A 31 2.39 -5.93 -0.09
N GLN A 32 3.68 -5.92 0.23
CA GLN A 32 4.22 -6.68 1.36
C GLN A 32 3.72 -6.14 2.70
N LEU A 33 3.70 -4.82 2.89
CA LEU A 33 3.17 -4.19 4.10
C LEU A 33 1.71 -4.53 4.34
N LEU A 34 0.88 -4.52 3.29
CA LEU A 34 -0.53 -4.92 3.37
C LEU A 34 -0.70 -6.40 3.73
N LEU A 35 0.18 -7.27 3.22
CA LEU A 35 0.17 -8.69 3.56
C LEU A 35 0.53 -8.91 5.04
N PHE A 36 1.61 -8.28 5.50
CA PHE A 36 2.05 -8.37 6.90
C PHE A 36 1.06 -7.72 7.87
N GLY A 37 0.38 -6.66 7.44
CA GLY A 37 -0.71 -6.01 8.19
C GLY A 37 -2.02 -6.80 8.18
N GLY A 38 -2.11 -7.90 7.44
CA GLY A 38 -3.33 -8.71 7.34
C GLY A 38 -4.46 -8.07 6.51
N ALA A 39 -4.23 -6.92 5.87
CA ALA A 39 -5.21 -6.27 5.01
C ALA A 39 -5.45 -7.03 3.70
N ILE A 40 -4.47 -7.82 3.23
CA ILE A 40 -4.62 -8.71 2.08
C ILE A 40 -4.13 -10.12 2.43
N ARG A 41 -4.78 -11.15 1.87
CA ARG A 41 -4.41 -12.56 2.09
C ARG A 41 -3.22 -13.02 1.22
N GLN A 42 -2.90 -12.26 0.18
CA GLN A 42 -1.81 -12.55 -0.76
C GLN A 42 -1.32 -11.25 -1.41
N ALA A 43 -0.01 -11.03 -1.45
CA ALA A 43 0.62 -9.89 -2.12
C ALA A 43 0.66 -10.10 -3.65
N GLY A 44 0.29 -9.07 -4.41
CA GLY A 44 0.41 -9.04 -5.87
C GLY A 44 1.78 -8.53 -6.35
N THR A 45 2.10 -8.67 -7.63
CA THR A 45 3.35 -8.17 -8.24
C THR A 45 3.06 -7.23 -9.42
N VAL A 46 3.85 -6.15 -9.55
CA VAL A 46 3.68 -5.11 -10.58
C VAL A 46 3.99 -5.62 -11.99
N LYS A 47 4.99 -6.49 -12.16
CA LYS A 47 5.33 -7.15 -13.43
C LYS A 47 4.80 -8.59 -13.47
N GLY A 48 3.50 -8.76 -13.65
CA GLY A 48 2.88 -10.07 -13.83
C GLY A 48 3.20 -10.65 -15.22
N LYS A 49 4.35 -11.32 -15.40
CA LYS A 49 4.69 -11.92 -16.72
C LYS A 49 4.08 -13.31 -16.95
N LYS A 50 3.56 -14.03 -15.95
CA LYS A 50 2.96 -15.38 -16.13
C LYS A 50 1.90 -15.80 -15.10
N THR A 51 1.62 -15.02 -14.06
CA THR A 51 0.65 -15.36 -13.00
C THR A 51 -0.28 -14.17 -12.81
N GLY A 52 -1.58 -14.35 -13.06
CA GLY A 52 -2.60 -13.29 -13.17
C GLY A 52 -2.90 -12.47 -11.90
N ASN A 53 -2.01 -12.47 -10.90
CA ASN A 53 -2.18 -11.73 -9.65
C ASN A 53 -1.43 -10.39 -9.75
N PHE A 54 -2.11 -9.40 -10.33
CA PHE A 54 -1.67 -8.01 -10.34
C PHE A 54 -1.72 -7.40 -8.93
N ALA A 55 -0.87 -6.41 -8.66
CA ALA A 55 -0.93 -5.62 -7.43
C ALA A 55 -2.35 -5.03 -7.25
N LYS A 56 -2.90 -5.16 -6.05
CA LYS A 56 -4.23 -4.63 -5.71
C LYS A 56 -4.18 -3.14 -5.37
N SER A 57 -3.01 -2.60 -5.07
CA SER A 57 -2.79 -1.17 -4.79
C SER A 57 -2.97 -0.26 -6.01
N ASP A 58 -2.87 -0.82 -7.23
CA ASP A 58 -3.03 -0.10 -8.49
C ASP A 58 -4.51 -0.15 -8.89
N TRP A 59 -5.29 0.80 -8.38
CA TRP A 59 -6.75 0.85 -8.54
C TRP A 59 -7.15 1.30 -9.96
N MET A 60 -6.27 1.98 -10.71
CA MET A 60 -6.57 2.44 -12.06
C MET A 60 -5.97 1.53 -13.14
N GLU A 61 -6.80 1.22 -14.14
CA GLU A 61 -6.39 0.46 -15.34
C GLU A 61 -5.21 1.11 -16.09
N ILE A 62 -5.08 2.45 -15.98
CA ILE A 62 -3.95 3.22 -16.53
C ILE A 62 -2.62 2.96 -15.80
N GLU A 63 -2.65 2.69 -14.49
CA GLU A 63 -1.46 2.36 -13.69
C GLU A 63 -0.98 0.95 -14.05
N LYS A 64 -1.91 0.00 -14.21
CA LYS A 64 -1.61 -1.38 -14.66
C LYS A 64 -1.02 -1.44 -16.07
N GLN A 65 -1.54 -0.64 -17.01
CA GLN A 65 -1.04 -0.61 -18.39
C GLN A 65 0.35 0.02 -18.52
N ARG A 66 0.69 0.98 -17.66
CA ARG A 66 1.95 1.74 -17.75
C ARG A 66 3.00 1.33 -16.72
N GLY A 67 2.64 0.54 -15.70
CA GLY A 67 3.53 0.15 -14.61
C GLY A 67 3.96 1.31 -13.72
N ILE A 68 3.19 2.41 -13.72
CA ILE A 68 3.48 3.63 -12.95
C ILE A 68 2.44 3.82 -11.85
N SER A 69 2.84 4.39 -10.73
CA SER A 69 1.93 4.83 -9.67
C SER A 69 1.61 6.32 -9.89
N VAL A 70 0.34 6.62 -10.17
CA VAL A 70 -0.16 7.97 -10.51
C VAL A 70 -0.93 8.58 -9.33
N THR A 71 -1.55 7.76 -8.48
CA THR A 71 -2.41 8.21 -7.37
C THR A 71 -1.87 7.81 -5.99
N SER A 72 -1.92 8.75 -5.03
CA SER A 72 -1.64 8.47 -3.62
C SER A 72 -2.77 7.62 -3.04
N SER A 73 -2.69 6.29 -3.15
CA SER A 73 -3.61 5.37 -2.50
C SER A 73 -3.46 5.45 -0.98
N VAL A 74 -4.53 5.82 -0.26
CA VAL A 74 -4.58 5.77 1.21
C VAL A 74 -5.05 4.39 1.62
N MET A 75 -4.25 3.69 2.43
CA MET A 75 -4.58 2.36 2.94
C MET A 75 -4.41 2.34 4.44
N GLN A 76 -5.46 1.91 5.13
CA GLN A 76 -5.46 1.67 6.57
C GLN A 76 -5.52 0.16 6.79
N PHE A 77 -4.60 -0.35 7.59
CA PHE A 77 -4.51 -1.74 7.99
C PHE A 77 -4.04 -1.84 9.45
#